data_AF-A0A349C094-F1
#
_entry.id   AF-A0A349C094-F1
#
_cell.length_a   1.000
_cell.length_b   1.000
_cell.length_c   1.000
_cell.angle_alpha   90.00
_cell.angle_beta   90.00
_cell.angle_gamma   90.00
#
_symmetry.space_group_name_H-M   'P 1'
#
loop_
_entity.id
_entity.type
_entity.pdbx_description
1 polymer ?
#
loop_
_entity_poly.entity_id
_entity_poly.type
_entity_poly.pdbx_seq_one_letter_code
_entity_poly.pdbx_strand_id
1 'polypeptide(L)'
;ANVYRRDNDIPYSWGTAVNVQSMAFGNMGDDCGTGVAFTRDPATGAKGLFGEFLTNAQGEDVVAGVRTPMHITEMEQKFPEAFAQFKEVCSILENHYRDMQDMEFTVEHGKLYMLQTRNGKRTAQAALQIACDLVDEGMRTEKEAVAMIDPRNLDTLLHPTFDAAALKAATPIAKALGAAPGAACGKIVFTAEDAEEWAARGEKVVLVRLETSPEDITGMKAAQGILTVRGGMTSHAAVVARGMGVCCVSGCGDIIMDEANKQF
;
A
#
# COMPACT_ATOMS: atom_id res chain seq x y z
N ALA A 1 2.20 -10.13 -15.39
CA ALA A 1 2.55 -8.89 -16.12
C ALA A 1 1.55 -8.50 -17.23
N ASN A 2 1.27 -9.34 -18.23
CA ASN A 2 0.40 -8.95 -19.36
C ASN A 2 -1.04 -8.61 -18.95
N VAL A 3 -1.64 -9.38 -18.04
CA VAL A 3 -2.97 -9.08 -17.49
C VAL A 3 -3.00 -7.72 -16.82
N TYR A 4 -2.04 -7.44 -15.94
CA TYR A 4 -1.88 -6.14 -15.30
C TYR A 4 -1.79 -4.99 -16.31
N ARG A 5 -0.97 -5.14 -17.36
CA ARG A 5 -0.82 -4.13 -18.41
C ARG A 5 -2.13 -3.85 -19.12
N ARG A 6 -2.89 -4.89 -19.51
CA ARG A 6 -4.21 -4.75 -20.11
C ARG A 6 -5.17 -3.99 -19.19
N ASP A 7 -5.14 -4.30 -17.91
CA ASP A 7 -6.08 -3.74 -16.93
C ASP A 7 -5.75 -2.30 -16.52
N ASN A 8 -4.52 -1.86 -16.75
CA ASN A 8 -4.04 -0.50 -16.43
C ASN A 8 -3.73 0.32 -17.68
N ASP A 9 -4.17 -0.14 -18.86
CA ASP A 9 -3.94 0.51 -20.17
C ASP A 9 -2.46 0.81 -20.48
N ILE A 10 -1.57 -0.11 -20.10
CA ILE A 10 -0.12 0.01 -20.33
C ILE A 10 0.24 -0.71 -21.65
N PRO A 11 0.77 0.00 -22.67
CA PRO A 11 1.15 -0.63 -23.93
C PRO A 11 2.24 -1.70 -23.77
N TYR A 12 2.05 -2.85 -24.43
CA TYR A 12 3.04 -3.94 -24.45
C TYR A 12 4.38 -3.52 -25.07
N SER A 13 4.36 -2.52 -25.97
CA SER A 13 5.54 -2.03 -26.68
C SER A 13 6.53 -1.25 -25.81
N TRP A 14 6.15 -0.85 -24.60
CA TRP A 14 7.01 -0.05 -23.72
C TRP A 14 8.20 -0.81 -23.12
N GLY A 15 8.13 -2.14 -23.06
CA GLY A 15 9.18 -2.96 -22.43
C GLY A 15 9.33 -2.69 -20.94
N THR A 16 10.55 -2.86 -20.42
CA THR A 16 10.96 -2.47 -19.06
C THR A 16 12.45 -2.11 -19.07
N ALA A 17 12.84 -1.09 -18.32
CA ALA A 17 14.25 -0.77 -18.10
C ALA A 17 14.87 -1.70 -17.04
N VAL A 18 16.20 -1.66 -16.93
CA VAL A 18 16.97 -2.31 -15.86
C VAL A 18 17.81 -1.25 -15.17
N ASN A 19 17.68 -1.14 -13.85
CA ASN A 19 18.46 -0.22 -13.04
C ASN A 19 19.58 -1.00 -12.33
N VAL A 20 20.82 -0.53 -12.46
CA VAL A 20 21.98 -1.09 -11.74
C VAL A 20 22.52 0.02 -10.84
N GLN A 21 22.50 -0.22 -9.53
CA GLN A 21 22.84 0.77 -8.51
C GLN A 21 23.90 0.20 -7.55
N SER A 22 24.71 1.09 -6.97
CA SER A 22 25.57 0.73 -5.84
C SER A 22 24.71 0.39 -4.62
N MET A 23 25.05 -0.67 -3.90
CA MET A 23 24.29 -1.13 -2.75
C MET A 23 24.48 -0.21 -1.54
N ALA A 24 23.40 -0.03 -0.78
CA ALA A 24 23.41 0.43 0.61
C ALA A 24 22.75 -0.64 1.48
N PHE A 25 23.26 -0.87 2.68
CA PHE A 25 22.89 -2.03 3.50
C PHE A 25 22.16 -1.62 4.79
N GLY A 26 20.87 -1.93 4.86
CA GLY A 26 20.05 -1.71 6.06
C GLY A 26 20.20 -2.81 7.14
N ASN A 27 21.05 -3.81 6.90
CA ASN A 27 21.13 -5.06 7.66
C ASN A 27 22.54 -5.37 8.21
N MET A 28 23.35 -4.35 8.49
CA MET A 28 24.71 -4.51 9.03
C MET A 28 24.79 -4.32 10.56
N GLY A 29 23.66 -4.15 11.24
CA GLY A 29 23.60 -3.90 12.67
C GLY A 29 22.37 -3.09 13.06
N ASP A 30 22.25 -2.82 14.37
CA ASP A 30 21.13 -2.07 14.94
C ASP A 30 21.19 -0.56 14.62
N ASP A 31 22.34 -0.08 14.16
CA ASP A 31 22.57 1.27 13.62
C ASP A 31 22.24 1.39 12.11
N CYS A 32 21.66 0.33 11.52
CA CYS A 32 21.22 0.25 10.14
C CYS A 32 19.70 -0.04 10.06
N GLY A 33 19.08 0.33 8.95
CA GLY A 33 17.67 0.05 8.72
C GLY A 33 17.22 0.39 7.31
N THR A 34 15.95 0.12 7.01
CA THR A 34 15.33 0.41 5.72
C THR A 34 13.85 0.69 5.92
N GLY A 35 13.26 1.47 5.02
CA GLY A 35 11.86 1.84 5.14
C GLY A 35 11.23 2.33 3.85
N VAL A 36 9.91 2.38 3.89
CA VAL A 36 9.05 2.88 2.83
C VAL A 36 8.12 3.93 3.45
N ALA A 37 8.05 5.11 2.84
CA ALA A 37 7.21 6.17 3.36
C ALA A 37 6.61 7.06 2.26
N PHE A 38 5.49 7.65 2.62
CA PHE A 38 4.72 8.60 1.86
C PHE A 38 4.77 9.95 2.56
N THR A 39 4.85 11.02 1.77
CA THR A 39 4.86 12.41 2.28
C THR A 39 3.51 12.88 2.82
N ARG A 40 2.42 12.22 2.40
CA ARG A 40 1.06 12.33 2.94
C ARG A 40 0.45 10.94 3.05
N ASP A 41 -0.56 10.78 3.89
CA ASP A 41 -1.26 9.51 4.06
C ASP A 41 -1.95 9.09 2.72
N PRO A 42 -1.58 7.94 2.12
CA PRO A 42 -2.14 7.50 0.84
C PRO A 42 -3.57 6.97 0.94
N ALA A 43 -4.11 6.75 2.16
CA ALA A 43 -5.46 6.29 2.41
C ALA A 43 -6.42 7.45 2.68
N THR A 44 -6.01 8.44 3.48
CA THR A 44 -6.85 9.57 3.89
C THR A 44 -6.55 10.87 3.15
N GLY A 45 -5.31 11.03 2.66
CA GLY A 45 -4.78 12.25 2.09
C GLY A 45 -4.23 13.24 3.12
N ALA A 46 -4.30 12.92 4.42
CA ALA A 46 -3.83 13.79 5.47
C ALA A 46 -2.33 14.11 5.30
N LYS A 47 -1.99 15.40 5.42
CA LYS A 47 -0.60 15.85 5.34
C LYS A 47 0.22 15.34 6.53
N GLY A 48 1.38 14.77 6.23
CA GLY A 48 2.30 14.23 7.23
C GLY A 48 2.92 12.90 6.78
N LEU A 49 4.12 12.60 7.31
CA LEU A 49 4.81 11.37 6.98
C LEU A 49 3.99 10.15 7.41
N PHE A 50 3.73 9.28 6.45
CA PHE A 50 3.07 8.00 6.66
C PHE A 50 3.98 6.89 6.14
N GLY A 51 4.25 5.86 6.92
CA GLY A 51 5.14 4.80 6.45
C GLY A 51 5.60 3.87 7.55
N GLU A 52 6.44 2.94 7.15
CA GLU A 52 6.95 1.84 7.96
C GLU A 52 8.47 1.69 7.75
N PHE A 53 9.18 1.30 8.80
CA PHE A 53 10.61 0.98 8.71
C PHE A 53 10.97 -0.20 9.63
N LEU A 54 12.11 -0.83 9.34
CA LEU A 54 12.73 -1.86 10.17
C LEU A 54 14.20 -1.55 10.41
N THR A 55 14.67 -1.82 11.63
CA THR A 55 16.10 -1.84 11.95
C THR A 55 16.70 -3.20 11.58
N ASN A 56 17.97 -3.19 11.17
CA ASN A 56 18.74 -4.37 10.82
C ASN A 56 17.97 -5.30 9.84
N ALA A 57 17.59 -4.76 8.69
CA ALA A 57 16.69 -5.38 7.72
C ALA A 57 16.98 -4.92 6.28
N GLN A 58 16.50 -5.68 5.30
CA GLN A 58 16.43 -5.24 3.90
C GLN A 58 14.98 -5.01 3.46
N GLY A 59 14.80 -4.35 2.31
CA GLY A 59 13.47 -3.94 1.84
C GLY A 59 12.47 -5.09 1.75
N GLU A 60 12.94 -6.30 1.44
CA GLU A 60 12.13 -7.53 1.43
C GLU A 60 11.46 -7.78 2.80
N ASP A 61 12.18 -7.59 3.91
CA ASP A 61 11.65 -7.84 5.25
C ASP A 61 10.50 -6.89 5.61
N VAL A 62 10.54 -5.65 5.10
CA VAL A 62 9.49 -4.64 5.31
C VAL A 62 8.23 -5.04 4.56
N VAL A 63 8.37 -5.49 3.31
CA VAL A 63 7.24 -5.84 2.46
C VAL A 63 6.59 -7.16 2.88
N ALA A 64 7.40 -8.16 3.26
CA ALA A 64 6.91 -9.47 3.71
C ALA A 64 6.21 -9.40 5.08
N GLY A 65 6.59 -8.43 5.92
CA GLY A 65 5.96 -8.23 7.23
C GLY A 65 6.11 -9.43 8.18
N VAL A 66 7.19 -10.23 8.01
CA VAL A 66 7.56 -11.31 8.94
C VAL A 66 7.89 -10.74 10.31
N ARG A 67 8.53 -9.57 10.33
CA ARG A 67 8.70 -8.72 11.51
C ARG A 67 7.66 -7.61 11.42
N THR A 68 7.01 -7.30 12.54
CA THR A 68 6.12 -6.15 12.63
C THR A 68 6.92 -4.88 12.35
N PRO A 69 6.62 -4.14 11.26
CA PRO A 69 7.32 -2.90 10.98
C PRO A 69 7.02 -1.84 12.04
N MET A 70 8.00 -0.96 12.29
CA MET A 70 7.83 0.20 13.15
C MET A 70 7.23 1.35 12.34
N HIS A 71 6.45 2.24 12.97
CA HIS A 71 5.95 3.42 12.30
C HIS A 71 7.11 4.35 11.93
N ILE A 72 7.02 5.03 10.79
CA ILE A 72 8.07 5.94 10.32
C ILE A 72 8.41 7.04 11.34
N THR A 73 7.47 7.46 12.17
CA THR A 73 7.68 8.44 13.23
C THR A 73 8.59 7.94 14.35
N GLU A 74 8.65 6.62 14.57
CA GLU A 74 9.55 6.01 15.57
C GLU A 74 11.02 6.02 15.10
N MET A 75 11.26 6.29 13.81
CA MET A 75 12.61 6.46 13.25
C MET A 75 13.35 7.61 13.95
N GLU A 76 12.65 8.65 14.39
CA GLU A 76 13.24 9.79 15.13
C GLU A 76 13.99 9.34 16.39
N GLN A 77 13.52 8.27 17.04
CA GLN A 77 14.14 7.75 18.26
C GLN A 77 15.35 6.85 17.97
N LYS A 78 15.34 6.16 16.83
CA LYS A 78 16.40 5.20 16.44
C LYS A 78 17.53 5.86 15.66
N PHE A 79 17.18 6.76 14.74
CA PHE A 79 18.10 7.41 13.82
C PHE A 79 17.79 8.92 13.73
N PRO A 80 17.96 9.71 14.81
CA PRO A 80 17.51 11.11 14.86
C PRO A 80 18.11 11.98 13.76
N GLU A 81 19.41 11.83 13.48
CA GLU A 81 20.10 12.59 12.43
C GLU A 81 19.62 12.20 11.03
N ALA A 82 19.52 10.89 10.75
CA ALA A 82 19.01 10.39 9.48
C ALA A 82 17.53 10.78 9.28
N PHE A 83 16.72 10.78 10.34
CA PHE A 83 15.31 11.18 10.26
C PHE A 83 15.14 12.68 10.02
N ALA A 84 15.98 13.52 10.63
CA ALA A 84 16.01 14.95 10.33
C ALA A 84 16.34 15.19 8.84
N GLN A 85 17.38 14.52 8.32
CA GLN A 85 17.74 14.58 6.91
C GLN A 85 16.63 14.02 6.02
N PHE A 86 15.97 12.94 6.43
CA PHE A 86 14.87 12.33 5.68
C PHE A 86 13.69 13.29 5.55
N LYS A 87 13.30 13.99 6.63
CA LYS A 87 12.25 15.02 6.59
C LYS A 87 12.59 16.15 5.61
N GLU A 88 13.84 16.59 5.57
CA GLU A 88 14.30 17.61 4.62
C GLU A 88 14.18 17.11 3.16
N VAL A 89 14.67 15.89 2.89
CA VAL A 89 14.58 15.28 1.56
C VAL A 89 13.11 15.09 1.13
N CYS A 90 12.23 14.65 2.03
CA CYS A 90 10.80 14.53 1.76
C CYS A 90 10.19 15.85 1.29
N SER A 91 10.52 16.95 1.98
CA SER A 91 10.08 18.30 1.61
C SER A 91 10.64 18.71 0.24
N ILE A 92 11.92 18.44 -0.04
CA ILE A 92 12.54 18.73 -1.34
C ILE A 92 11.82 17.97 -2.46
N LEU A 93 11.57 16.67 -2.28
CA LEU A 93 10.96 15.81 -3.29
C LEU A 93 9.51 16.20 -3.57
N GLU A 94 8.71 16.43 -2.52
CA GLU A 94 7.30 16.84 -2.69
C GLU A 94 7.19 18.22 -3.37
N ASN A 95 8.04 19.18 -3.00
CA ASN A 95 8.10 20.49 -3.66
C ASN A 95 8.57 20.38 -5.12
N HIS A 96 9.56 19.54 -5.39
CA HIS A 96 10.12 19.36 -6.73
C HIS A 96 9.11 18.72 -7.69
N TYR A 97 8.49 17.61 -7.29
CA TYR A 97 7.50 16.90 -8.10
C TYR A 97 6.10 17.52 -8.03
N ARG A 98 5.88 18.46 -7.09
CA ARG A 98 4.61 19.14 -6.83
C ARG A 98 3.48 18.12 -6.60
N ASP A 99 3.76 17.03 -5.90
CA ASP A 99 2.79 15.97 -5.59
C ASP A 99 3.31 15.08 -4.45
N MET A 100 2.41 14.39 -3.76
CA MET A 100 2.73 13.41 -2.74
C MET A 100 3.64 12.30 -3.32
N GLN A 101 4.79 12.12 -2.68
CA GLN A 101 5.79 11.10 -3.03
C GLN A 101 5.69 9.86 -2.15
N ASP A 102 5.83 8.71 -2.79
CA ASP A 102 6.14 7.37 -2.25
C ASP A 102 7.65 7.14 -2.41
N MET A 103 8.34 6.83 -1.33
CA MET A 103 9.79 6.83 -1.24
C MET A 103 10.31 5.58 -0.54
N GLU A 104 11.44 5.08 -1.02
CA GLU A 104 12.19 3.99 -0.40
C GLU A 104 13.56 4.49 0.00
N PHE A 105 14.00 4.15 1.21
CA PHE A 105 15.27 4.59 1.76
C PHE A 105 15.95 3.51 2.60
N THR A 106 17.25 3.67 2.76
CA THR A 106 18.09 2.84 3.63
C THR A 106 18.96 3.73 4.50
N VAL A 107 19.14 3.33 5.75
CA VAL A 107 20.13 3.89 6.68
C VAL A 107 21.22 2.84 6.86
N GLU A 108 22.45 3.19 6.52
CA GLU A 108 23.63 2.34 6.71
C GLU A 108 24.59 3.07 7.64
N HIS A 109 24.83 2.52 8.83
CA HIS A 109 25.66 3.13 9.88
C HIS A 109 25.30 4.59 10.16
N GLY A 110 24.01 4.86 10.37
CA GLY A 110 23.47 6.20 10.60
C GLY A 110 23.38 7.12 9.36
N LYS A 111 23.91 6.72 8.20
CA LYS A 111 23.88 7.52 6.97
C LYS A 111 22.66 7.19 6.12
N LEU A 112 21.88 8.21 5.76
CA LEU A 112 20.71 8.07 4.89
C LEU A 112 21.08 7.93 3.41
N TYR A 113 20.43 7.00 2.73
CA TYR A 113 20.44 6.80 1.29
C TYR A 113 19.01 6.74 0.77
N MET A 114 18.69 7.56 -0.23
CA MET A 114 17.42 7.47 -0.95
C MET A 114 17.59 6.52 -2.13
N LEU A 115 16.67 5.55 -2.25
CA LEU A 115 16.74 4.50 -3.26
C LEU A 115 15.72 4.72 -4.39
N GLN A 116 14.51 5.15 -4.03
CA GLN A 116 13.43 5.38 -4.99
C GLN A 116 12.56 6.55 -4.54
N THR A 117 11.99 7.24 -5.51
CA THR A 117 10.85 8.13 -5.31
C THR A 117 9.94 8.08 -6.53
N ARG A 118 8.64 8.21 -6.31
CA ARG A 118 7.61 8.30 -7.35
C ARG A 118 6.37 8.97 -6.77
N ASN A 119 5.50 9.49 -7.63
CA ASN A 119 4.17 9.93 -7.19
C ASN A 119 3.43 8.74 -6.57
N GLY A 120 3.01 8.89 -5.31
CA GLY A 120 2.47 7.78 -4.55
C GLY A 120 1.09 7.35 -5.04
N LYS A 121 0.86 6.04 -5.16
CA LYS A 121 -0.49 5.50 -5.36
C LYS A 121 -1.33 5.77 -4.11
N ARG A 122 -2.59 6.13 -4.30
CA ARG A 122 -3.48 6.63 -3.25
C ARG A 122 -4.93 6.34 -3.56
N THR A 123 -5.78 6.38 -2.54
CA THR A 123 -7.24 6.24 -2.69
C THR A 123 -7.84 7.47 -3.37
N ALA A 124 -9.09 7.38 -3.85
CA ALA A 124 -9.78 8.55 -4.43
C ALA A 124 -9.99 9.67 -3.42
N GLN A 125 -10.33 9.32 -2.17
CA GLN A 125 -10.45 10.29 -1.08
C GLN A 125 -9.11 11.01 -0.85
N ALA A 126 -8.01 10.25 -0.77
CA ALA A 126 -6.69 10.83 -0.61
C ALA A 126 -6.29 11.69 -1.81
N ALA A 127 -6.60 11.26 -3.04
CA ALA A 127 -6.33 12.04 -4.24
C ALA A 127 -7.02 13.41 -4.22
N LEU A 128 -8.30 13.45 -3.83
CA LEU A 128 -9.06 14.70 -3.71
C LEU A 128 -8.50 15.60 -2.61
N GLN A 129 -8.28 15.06 -1.41
CA GLN A 129 -7.74 15.84 -0.29
C GLN A 129 -6.36 16.43 -0.63
N ILE A 130 -5.46 15.61 -1.17
CA ILE A 130 -4.11 16.05 -1.55
C ILE A 130 -4.18 17.09 -2.66
N ALA A 131 -5.02 16.90 -3.67
CA ALA A 131 -5.18 17.87 -4.76
C ALA A 131 -5.67 19.23 -4.24
N CYS A 132 -6.64 19.25 -3.32
CA CYS A 132 -7.11 20.47 -2.66
C CYS A 132 -5.99 21.13 -1.83
N ASP A 133 -5.31 20.36 -0.97
CA ASP A 133 -4.22 20.90 -0.15
C ASP A 133 -3.10 21.49 -1.01
N LEU A 134 -2.72 20.84 -2.12
CA LEU A 134 -1.68 21.34 -3.02
C LEU A 134 -2.09 22.65 -3.71
N VAL A 135 -3.39 22.89 -3.93
CA VAL A 135 -3.89 24.17 -4.44
C VAL A 135 -3.83 25.23 -3.35
N ASP A 136 -4.31 24.90 -2.15
CA ASP A 136 -4.31 25.82 -1.00
C ASP A 136 -2.89 26.22 -0.58
N GLU A 137 -1.93 25.31 -0.70
CA GLU A 137 -0.50 25.54 -0.47
C GLU A 137 0.19 26.31 -1.61
N GLY A 138 -0.53 26.64 -2.68
CA GLY A 138 0.02 27.32 -3.86
C GLY A 138 0.96 26.45 -4.70
N MET A 139 1.03 25.15 -4.43
CA MET A 139 1.85 24.21 -5.19
C MET A 139 1.25 23.87 -6.54
N ARG A 140 -0.07 23.98 -6.74
CA ARG A 140 -0.76 23.74 -8.02
C ARG A 140 -1.92 24.71 -8.25
N THR A 141 -2.28 24.89 -9.52
CA THR A 141 -3.54 25.52 -9.91
C THR A 141 -4.69 24.52 -9.85
N GLU A 142 -5.93 25.00 -9.72
CA GLU A 142 -7.13 24.15 -9.77
C GLU A 142 -7.17 23.28 -11.04
N LYS A 143 -6.74 23.82 -12.19
CA LYS A 143 -6.69 23.08 -13.45
C LYS A 143 -5.66 21.94 -13.41
N GLU A 144 -4.49 22.17 -12.82
CA GLU A 144 -3.47 21.12 -12.63
C GLU A 144 -3.94 20.06 -11.63
N ALA A 145 -4.68 20.47 -10.60
CA ALA A 145 -5.25 19.59 -9.57
C ALA A 145 -6.35 18.67 -10.13
N VAL A 146 -7.22 19.17 -11.02
CA VAL A 146 -8.19 18.32 -11.72
C VAL A 146 -7.48 17.34 -12.67
N ALA A 147 -6.45 17.79 -13.39
CA ALA A 147 -5.75 16.97 -14.38
C ALA A 147 -4.91 15.83 -13.79
N MET A 148 -4.53 15.90 -12.50
CA MET A 148 -3.74 14.86 -11.84
C MET A 148 -4.59 13.70 -11.27
N ILE A 149 -5.92 13.85 -11.21
CA ILE A 149 -6.81 12.80 -10.68
C ILE A 149 -7.22 11.88 -11.84
N ASP A 150 -6.92 10.59 -11.72
CA ASP A 150 -7.46 9.57 -12.64
C ASP A 150 -8.98 9.45 -12.40
N PRO A 151 -9.83 9.72 -13.41
CA PRO A 151 -11.28 9.63 -13.25
C PRO A 151 -11.75 8.26 -12.78
N ARG A 152 -11.06 7.18 -13.15
CA ARG A 152 -11.42 5.81 -12.76
C ARG A 152 -11.31 5.58 -11.26
N ASN A 153 -10.44 6.33 -10.57
CA ASN A 153 -10.34 6.22 -9.12
C ASN A 153 -11.62 6.71 -8.45
N LEU A 154 -12.34 7.69 -9.02
CA LEU A 154 -13.53 8.29 -8.41
C LEU A 154 -14.69 7.29 -8.24
N ASP A 155 -14.74 6.23 -9.04
CA ASP A 155 -15.74 5.17 -8.91
C ASP A 155 -15.68 4.50 -7.53
N THR A 156 -14.51 4.47 -6.90
CA THR A 156 -14.33 3.92 -5.55
C THR A 156 -15.07 4.70 -4.47
N LEU A 157 -15.36 5.99 -4.69
CA LEU A 157 -16.19 6.79 -3.78
C LEU A 157 -17.66 6.37 -3.81
N LEU A 158 -18.07 5.67 -4.87
CA LEU A 158 -19.41 5.13 -5.05
C LEU A 158 -19.49 3.67 -4.63
N HIS A 159 -18.40 3.08 -4.12
CA HIS A 159 -18.43 1.70 -3.64
C HIS A 159 -19.43 1.55 -2.49
N PRO A 160 -20.18 0.43 -2.47
CA PRO A 160 -21.08 0.13 -1.36
C PRO A 160 -20.34 0.19 -0.03
N THR A 161 -20.97 0.81 0.96
CA THR A 161 -20.54 0.79 2.36
C THR A 161 -21.43 -0.15 3.16
N PHE A 162 -20.96 -0.59 4.33
CA PHE A 162 -21.83 -1.34 5.24
C PHE A 162 -22.92 -0.45 5.79
N ASP A 163 -24.13 -1.00 5.93
CA ASP A 163 -25.18 -0.37 6.72
C ASP A 163 -24.73 -0.23 8.18
N ALA A 164 -24.87 0.97 8.73
CA ALA A 164 -24.35 1.30 10.05
C ALA A 164 -25.03 0.50 11.18
N ALA A 165 -26.31 0.17 11.04
CA ALA A 165 -27.04 -0.62 12.03
C ALA A 165 -26.61 -2.09 11.96
N ALA A 166 -26.49 -2.66 10.75
CA ALA A 166 -25.99 -4.00 10.53
C ALA A 166 -24.55 -4.17 11.05
N LEU A 167 -23.66 -3.20 10.78
CA LEU A 167 -22.29 -3.23 11.25
C LEU A 167 -22.20 -3.18 12.78
N LYS A 168 -23.04 -2.37 13.43
CA LYS A 168 -23.09 -2.29 14.90
C LYS A 168 -23.65 -3.56 15.55
N ALA A 169 -24.52 -4.28 14.86
CA ALA A 169 -25.11 -5.53 15.34
C ALA A 169 -24.21 -6.76 15.08
N ALA A 170 -23.28 -6.67 14.13
CA ALA A 170 -22.34 -7.74 13.84
C ALA A 170 -21.33 -7.94 14.97
N THR A 171 -20.95 -9.19 15.23
CA THR A 171 -19.89 -9.52 16.19
C THR A 171 -18.55 -9.61 15.46
N PRO A 172 -17.58 -8.71 15.72
CA PRO A 172 -16.25 -8.81 15.15
C PRO A 172 -15.54 -10.08 15.64
N ILE A 173 -14.98 -10.85 14.72
CA ILE A 173 -14.20 -12.06 15.05
C ILE A 173 -12.69 -11.81 15.09
N ALA A 174 -12.23 -10.74 14.42
CA ALA A 174 -10.83 -10.33 14.38
C ALA A 174 -10.72 -8.83 14.04
N LYS A 175 -9.53 -8.25 14.26
CA LYS A 175 -9.18 -6.88 13.85
C LYS A 175 -7.72 -6.83 13.43
N ALA A 176 -7.44 -6.17 12.31
CA ALA A 176 -6.08 -5.96 11.82
C ALA A 176 -5.94 -4.59 11.13
N LEU A 177 -4.94 -4.44 10.26
CA LEU A 177 -4.63 -3.17 9.58
C LEU A 177 -5.60 -2.93 8.43
N GLY A 178 -6.27 -1.77 8.42
CA GLY A 178 -7.14 -1.32 7.33
C GLY A 178 -6.33 -0.82 6.13
N ALA A 179 -5.74 -1.74 5.37
CA ALA A 179 -4.79 -1.45 4.31
C ALA A 179 -5.37 -0.71 3.10
N ALA A 180 -6.62 -1.03 2.72
CA ALA A 180 -7.36 -0.33 1.67
C ALA A 180 -8.84 -0.20 2.07
N PRO A 181 -9.46 0.98 1.87
CA PRO A 181 -10.83 1.22 2.30
C PRO A 181 -11.86 0.46 1.45
N GLY A 182 -13.05 0.26 2.01
CA GLY A 182 -14.19 -0.34 1.33
C GLY A 182 -14.96 -1.32 2.21
N ALA A 183 -16.13 -1.77 1.75
CA ALA A 183 -16.89 -2.84 2.38
C ALA A 183 -16.92 -4.07 1.46
N ALA A 184 -16.43 -5.20 1.95
CA ALA A 184 -16.40 -6.46 1.23
C ALA A 184 -17.25 -7.51 1.94
N CYS A 185 -18.05 -8.24 1.17
CA CYS A 185 -18.81 -9.38 1.66
C CYS A 185 -18.85 -10.46 0.58
N GLY A 186 -18.50 -11.69 0.95
CA GLY A 186 -18.40 -12.81 0.03
C GLY A 186 -17.99 -14.09 0.74
N LYS A 187 -17.94 -15.18 -0.02
CA LYS A 187 -17.44 -16.47 0.45
C LYS A 187 -15.92 -16.46 0.48
N ILE A 188 -15.34 -17.13 1.47
CA ILE A 188 -13.88 -17.24 1.60
C ILE A 188 -13.34 -18.19 0.53
N VAL A 189 -12.27 -17.76 -0.14
CA VAL A 189 -11.44 -18.57 -1.04
C VAL A 189 -9.96 -18.37 -0.69
N PHE A 190 -9.15 -19.39 -0.93
CA PHE A 190 -7.75 -19.46 -0.45
C PHE A 190 -6.71 -19.34 -1.55
N THR A 191 -7.14 -19.37 -2.81
CA THR A 191 -6.26 -19.23 -3.98
C THR A 191 -6.84 -18.22 -4.96
N ALA A 192 -5.98 -17.60 -5.76
CA ALA A 192 -6.39 -16.65 -6.78
C ALA A 192 -7.25 -17.33 -7.87
N GLU A 193 -6.95 -18.58 -8.21
CA GLU A 193 -7.70 -19.36 -9.19
C GLU A 193 -9.13 -19.64 -8.72
N ASP A 194 -9.31 -20.02 -7.45
CA ASP A 194 -10.64 -20.23 -6.86
C ASP A 194 -11.43 -18.91 -6.89
N ALA A 195 -10.78 -17.78 -6.60
CA ALA A 195 -11.42 -16.47 -6.64
C ALA A 195 -11.94 -16.13 -8.04
N GLU A 196 -11.14 -16.39 -9.09
CA GLU A 196 -11.55 -16.18 -10.48
C GLU A 196 -12.68 -17.14 -10.89
N GLU A 197 -12.55 -18.43 -10.60
CA GLU A 197 -13.56 -19.43 -10.97
C GLU A 197 -14.90 -19.11 -10.32
N TRP A 198 -14.91 -18.80 -9.02
CA TRP A 198 -16.15 -18.55 -8.29
C TRP A 198 -16.77 -17.21 -8.69
N ALA A 199 -15.96 -16.18 -8.92
CA ALA A 199 -16.44 -14.92 -9.46
C ALA A 199 -17.05 -15.09 -10.87
N ALA A 200 -16.47 -15.94 -11.72
CA ALA A 200 -17.02 -16.26 -13.04
C ALA A 200 -18.38 -16.97 -12.97
N ARG A 201 -18.68 -17.66 -11.86
CA ARG A 201 -20.01 -18.23 -11.56
C ARG A 201 -21.01 -17.20 -10.98
N GLY A 202 -20.61 -15.93 -10.85
CA GLY A 202 -21.41 -14.86 -10.28
C GLY A 202 -21.39 -14.82 -8.75
N GLU A 203 -20.47 -15.56 -8.10
CA GLU A 203 -20.34 -15.54 -6.65
C GLU A 203 -19.48 -14.37 -6.18
N LYS A 204 -19.89 -13.76 -5.07
CA LYS A 204 -19.04 -12.79 -4.36
C LYS A 204 -18.05 -13.54 -3.49
N VAL A 205 -16.76 -13.23 -3.62
CA VAL A 205 -15.68 -13.90 -2.88
C VAL A 205 -14.79 -12.92 -2.12
N VAL A 206 -14.17 -13.40 -1.05
CA VAL A 206 -13.12 -12.72 -0.29
C VAL A 206 -11.88 -13.61 -0.35
N LEU A 207 -10.80 -13.07 -0.92
CA LEU A 207 -9.53 -13.79 -1.04
C LEU A 207 -8.77 -13.71 0.29
N VAL A 208 -8.50 -14.87 0.89
CA VAL A 208 -7.79 -14.98 2.16
C VAL A 208 -6.47 -15.71 1.92
N ARG A 209 -5.34 -15.07 2.24
CA ARG A 209 -3.99 -15.59 1.97
C ARG A 209 -3.08 -15.38 3.17
N LEU A 210 -1.99 -16.16 3.27
CA LEU A 210 -0.91 -15.82 4.20
C LEU A 210 -0.36 -14.41 3.88
N GLU A 211 0.03 -14.22 2.62
CA GLU A 211 0.41 -12.98 1.95
C GLU A 211 0.09 -13.13 0.45
N THR A 212 -0.02 -12.03 -0.28
CA THR A 212 -0.24 -12.07 -1.74
C THR A 212 1.06 -11.85 -2.49
N SER A 213 1.16 -12.39 -3.71
CA SER A 213 2.26 -12.14 -4.63
C SER A 213 1.77 -11.63 -6.00
N PRO A 214 2.67 -11.23 -6.93
CA PRO A 214 2.27 -10.78 -8.27
C PRO A 214 1.46 -11.79 -9.08
N GLU A 215 1.56 -13.08 -8.74
CA GLU A 215 0.80 -14.18 -9.33
C GLU A 215 -0.69 -14.11 -8.95
N ASP A 216 -1.02 -13.57 -7.78
CA ASP A 216 -2.40 -13.52 -7.27
C ASP A 216 -3.27 -12.43 -7.91
N ILE A 217 -2.70 -11.62 -8.82
CA ILE A 217 -3.29 -10.37 -9.27
C ILE A 217 -4.67 -10.50 -9.91
N THR A 218 -4.93 -11.64 -10.56
CA THR A 218 -6.21 -11.92 -11.21
C THR A 218 -7.29 -12.27 -10.18
N GLY A 219 -6.95 -13.08 -9.19
CA GLY A 219 -7.82 -13.39 -8.06
C GLY A 219 -8.09 -12.18 -7.16
N MET A 220 -7.07 -11.35 -6.91
CA MET A 220 -7.22 -10.09 -6.16
C MET A 220 -8.26 -9.16 -6.82
N LYS A 221 -8.27 -9.11 -8.16
CA LYS A 221 -9.24 -8.33 -8.93
C LYS A 221 -10.64 -8.95 -8.94
N ALA A 222 -10.75 -10.27 -8.94
CA ALA A 222 -12.02 -10.99 -8.92
C ALA A 222 -12.72 -10.89 -7.54
N ALA A 223 -11.95 -10.71 -6.47
CA ALA A 223 -12.45 -10.66 -5.10
C ALA A 223 -13.14 -9.32 -4.76
N GLN A 224 -14.13 -9.39 -3.87
CA GLN A 224 -14.76 -8.22 -3.27
C GLN A 224 -13.87 -7.56 -2.21
N GLY A 225 -12.99 -8.35 -1.59
CA GLY A 225 -12.02 -7.90 -0.63
C GLY A 225 -10.93 -8.93 -0.38
N ILE A 226 -9.86 -8.48 0.26
CA ILE A 226 -8.65 -9.25 0.50
C ILE A 226 -8.34 -9.23 2.00
N LEU A 227 -8.01 -10.40 2.56
CA LEU A 227 -7.59 -10.57 3.93
C LEU A 227 -6.25 -11.30 3.96
N THR A 228 -5.24 -10.73 4.60
CA THR A 228 -3.95 -11.40 4.78
C THR A 228 -3.59 -11.61 6.24
N VAL A 229 -2.90 -12.71 6.51
CA VAL A 229 -2.39 -13.03 7.86
C VAL A 229 -1.15 -12.19 8.20
N ARG A 230 -0.28 -11.96 7.21
CA ARG A 230 0.96 -11.16 7.34
C ARG A 230 0.91 -9.92 6.45
N GLY A 231 1.89 -9.03 6.65
CA GLY A 231 2.07 -7.82 5.85
C GLY A 231 1.50 -6.54 6.49
N GLY A 232 2.31 -5.48 6.45
CA GLY A 232 1.95 -4.14 6.93
C GLY A 232 1.15 -3.31 5.93
N MET A 233 1.07 -2.00 6.19
CA MET A 233 0.41 -1.02 5.32
C MET A 233 1.12 -0.86 3.97
N THR A 234 2.38 -1.30 3.88
CA THR A 234 3.24 -1.27 2.68
C THR A 234 3.41 -2.63 1.99
N SER A 235 2.73 -3.67 2.46
CA SER A 235 2.75 -5.01 1.84
C SER A 235 2.19 -5.04 0.42
N HIS A 236 2.48 -6.10 -0.33
CA HIS A 236 1.96 -6.29 -1.70
C HIS A 236 0.43 -6.16 -1.76
N ALA A 237 -0.28 -6.85 -0.86
CA ALA A 237 -1.74 -6.81 -0.78
C ALA A 237 -2.23 -5.37 -0.57
N ALA A 238 -1.64 -4.65 0.38
CA ALA A 238 -2.01 -3.29 0.72
C ALA A 238 -1.83 -2.32 -0.45
N VAL A 239 -0.66 -2.33 -1.09
CA VAL A 239 -0.33 -1.41 -2.18
C VAL A 239 -1.18 -1.70 -3.43
N VAL A 240 -1.33 -2.97 -3.79
CA VAL A 240 -2.10 -3.37 -4.98
C VAL A 240 -3.59 -3.11 -4.78
N ALA A 241 -4.15 -3.49 -3.63
CA ALA A 241 -5.57 -3.27 -3.33
C ALA A 241 -5.95 -1.79 -3.32
N ARG A 242 -5.09 -0.91 -2.76
CA ARG A 242 -5.30 0.55 -2.84
C ARG A 242 -5.34 1.04 -4.28
N GLY A 243 -4.43 0.55 -5.13
CA GLY A 243 -4.41 0.90 -6.55
C GLY A 243 -5.61 0.37 -7.33
N MET A 244 -6.19 -0.76 -6.92
CA MET A 244 -7.38 -1.36 -7.53
C MET A 244 -8.70 -0.84 -6.95
N GLY A 245 -8.67 -0.13 -5.82
CA GLY A 245 -9.88 0.28 -5.10
C GLY A 245 -10.62 -0.88 -4.40
N VAL A 246 -9.92 -1.99 -4.12
CA VAL A 246 -10.49 -3.18 -3.48
C VAL A 246 -10.27 -3.10 -1.96
N CYS A 247 -11.28 -3.46 -1.17
CA CYS A 247 -11.18 -3.50 0.29
C CYS A 247 -10.07 -4.48 0.72
N CYS A 248 -9.17 -4.04 1.61
CA CYS A 248 -8.10 -4.90 2.10
C CYS A 248 -7.86 -4.72 3.59
N VAL A 249 -7.83 -5.83 4.31
CA VAL A 249 -7.38 -5.93 5.70
C VAL A 249 -6.11 -6.79 5.71
N SER A 250 -4.98 -6.26 6.18
CA SER A 250 -3.70 -6.98 6.17
C SER A 250 -3.16 -7.21 7.58
N GLY A 251 -2.27 -8.20 7.72
CA GLY A 251 -1.57 -8.46 8.98
C GLY A 251 -2.46 -9.00 10.09
N CYS A 252 -3.49 -9.79 9.76
CA CYS A 252 -4.38 -10.40 10.74
C CYS A 252 -3.76 -11.66 11.37
N GLY A 253 -2.79 -11.45 12.27
CA GLY A 253 -2.02 -12.52 12.91
C GLY A 253 -2.81 -13.50 13.78
N ASP A 254 -4.06 -13.18 14.12
CA ASP A 254 -4.98 -14.08 14.85
C ASP A 254 -5.44 -15.28 14.00
N ILE A 255 -5.26 -15.20 12.67
CA ILE A 255 -5.66 -16.24 11.72
C ILE A 255 -4.63 -17.37 11.72
N ILE A 256 -5.07 -18.59 12.02
CA ILE A 256 -4.26 -19.81 11.87
C ILE A 256 -4.62 -20.44 10.52
N MET A 257 -3.88 -20.06 9.49
CA MET A 257 -4.15 -20.50 8.11
C MET A 257 -3.74 -21.94 7.87
N ASP A 258 -4.64 -22.73 7.29
CA ASP A 258 -4.36 -24.02 6.65
C ASP A 258 -4.79 -23.96 5.18
N GLU A 259 -3.87 -23.50 4.31
CA GLU A 259 -4.14 -23.35 2.87
C GLU A 259 -4.39 -24.71 2.19
N ALA A 260 -3.73 -25.77 2.66
CA ALA A 260 -3.86 -27.10 2.08
C ALA A 260 -5.27 -27.67 2.29
N ASN A 261 -5.87 -27.40 3.45
CA ASN A 261 -7.23 -27.84 3.77
C ASN A 261 -8.30 -26.75 3.57
N LYS A 262 -7.92 -25.56 3.09
CA LYS A 262 -8.81 -24.41 2.83
C LYS A 262 -9.60 -23.99 4.07
N GLN A 263 -8.91 -23.77 5.20
CA GLN A 263 -9.52 -23.40 6.49
C GLN A 263 -8.70 -22.36 7.26
N PHE A 264 -9.36 -21.58 8.12
CA PHE A 264 -8.78 -20.82 9.22
C PHE A 264 -9.81 -20.52 10.32
#